data_AF-A0A2S7E3B7-F1
#
_entry.id   AF-A0A2S7E3B7-F1
#
_cell.length_a   1.000
_cell.length_b   1.000
_cell.length_c   1.000
_cell.angle_alpha   90.00
_cell.angle_beta   90.00
_cell.angle_gamma   90.00
#
_symmetry.space_group_name_H-M   'P 1'
#
loop_
_entity.id
_entity.type
_entity.pdbx_description
1 polymer ?
#
loop_
_entity_poly.entity_id
_entity_poly.type
_entity_poly.pdbx_seq_one_letter_code
_entity_poly.pdbx_strand_id
1 'polypeptide(L)'
;MARSGLYKSDVQRARDRLRATGKHPSVDAVRVALGNTGSKTTIHRYLRELEEEEGQGVGAKMAVSDALQDLVARLAERLHGEADTVVAQAQARFQAQLQERTQTLEQARQEADSLTTQLQRCETVLQAECEASATARSEVASRTTELAQLQERIAGLTARLAEHERHAQSLEQKHEHAREALEHYRTSVRDQREQEQRRHEQQVQELQVALRQANEALTAKNH
;
A
#
# COMPACT_ATOMS: atom_id res chain seq x y z
N MET A 1 -114.51 -47.78 -17.13
CA MET A 1 -113.44 -47.20 -16.29
C MET A 1 -112.11 -47.47 -16.95
N ALA A 2 -111.39 -46.41 -17.32
CA ALA A 2 -110.22 -46.47 -18.19
C ALA A 2 -109.04 -47.20 -17.52
N ARG A 3 -108.37 -48.07 -18.29
CA ARG A 3 -107.16 -48.78 -17.86
C ARG A 3 -106.03 -47.77 -17.68
N SER A 4 -105.68 -47.42 -16.44
CA SER A 4 -104.48 -46.63 -16.15
C SER A 4 -103.25 -47.48 -16.50
N GLY A 5 -102.54 -47.08 -17.56
CA GLY A 5 -101.26 -47.68 -17.90
C GLY A 5 -100.23 -47.42 -16.79
N LEU A 6 -99.44 -48.44 -16.46
CA LEU A 6 -98.32 -48.33 -15.53
C LEU A 6 -97.20 -47.49 -16.19
N TYR A 7 -96.78 -46.39 -15.55
CA TYR A 7 -95.70 -45.55 -16.04
C TYR A 7 -94.34 -45.96 -15.46
N LYS A 8 -93.26 -45.72 -16.21
CA LYS A 8 -91.87 -46.00 -15.80
C LYS A 8 -91.49 -45.26 -14.49
N SER A 9 -92.00 -44.05 -14.30
CA SER A 9 -91.81 -43.23 -13.09
C SER A 9 -92.39 -43.86 -11.82
N ASP A 10 -93.51 -44.58 -11.92
CA ASP A 10 -94.13 -45.27 -10.79
C ASP A 10 -93.29 -46.47 -10.35
N VAL A 11 -92.79 -47.24 -11.32
CA VAL A 11 -91.87 -48.37 -11.11
C VAL A 11 -90.56 -47.88 -10.48
N GLN A 12 -90.02 -46.75 -10.94
CA GLN A 12 -88.82 -46.13 -10.36
C GLN A 12 -89.04 -45.74 -8.89
N ARG A 13 -90.15 -45.06 -8.57
CA ARG A 13 -90.48 -44.65 -7.20
C ARG A 13 -90.68 -45.83 -6.26
N ALA A 14 -91.30 -46.91 -6.73
CA ALA A 14 -91.48 -48.15 -5.96
C ALA A 14 -90.14 -48.87 -5.72
N ARG A 15 -89.28 -48.94 -6.74
CA ARG A 15 -87.92 -49.49 -6.64
C ARG A 15 -87.05 -48.69 -5.66
N ASP A 16 -87.07 -47.37 -5.73
CA ASP A 16 -86.25 -46.50 -4.88
C ASP A 16 -86.70 -46.57 -3.42
N ARG A 17 -88.01 -46.70 -3.16
CA ARG A 17 -88.57 -46.97 -1.82
C ARG A 17 -88.09 -48.33 -1.26
N LEU A 18 -88.09 -49.38 -2.08
CA LEU A 18 -87.61 -50.70 -1.67
C LEU A 18 -86.11 -50.69 -1.35
N ARG A 19 -85.30 -50.03 -2.20
CA ARG A 19 -83.87 -49.80 -1.96
C ARG A 19 -83.59 -49.01 -0.68
N ALA A 20 -84.34 -47.94 -0.42
CA ALA A 20 -84.22 -47.15 0.81
C ALA A 20 -84.57 -47.96 2.08
N THR A 21 -85.45 -48.96 1.97
CA THR A 21 -85.75 -49.91 3.05
C THR A 21 -84.80 -51.12 3.12
N GLY A 22 -83.74 -51.14 2.31
CA GLY A 22 -82.72 -52.21 2.30
C GLY A 22 -83.18 -53.54 1.68
N LYS A 23 -84.30 -53.57 0.97
CA LYS A 23 -84.84 -54.79 0.32
C LYS A 23 -84.46 -54.81 -1.17
N HIS A 24 -84.05 -55.97 -1.69
CA HIS A 24 -83.73 -56.12 -3.11
C HIS A 24 -84.99 -55.94 -3.98
N PRO A 25 -84.97 -55.02 -4.97
CA PRO A 25 -86.12 -54.74 -5.81
C PRO A 25 -86.31 -55.84 -6.87
N SER A 26 -86.87 -56.98 -6.48
CA SER A 26 -87.34 -58.00 -7.42
C SER A 26 -88.66 -57.58 -8.07
N VAL A 27 -88.98 -58.13 -9.25
CA VAL A 27 -90.24 -57.83 -9.99
C VAL A 27 -91.47 -57.97 -9.10
N ASP A 28 -91.50 -59.01 -8.26
CA ASP A 28 -92.61 -59.27 -7.36
C ASP A 28 -92.64 -58.30 -6.17
N ALA A 29 -91.48 -57.91 -5.63
CA ALA A 29 -91.40 -56.90 -4.57
C ALA A 29 -91.87 -55.52 -5.06
N VAL A 30 -91.48 -55.14 -6.28
CA VAL A 30 -91.89 -53.88 -6.91
C VAL A 30 -93.38 -53.90 -7.25
N ARG A 31 -93.91 -55.05 -7.71
CA ARG A 31 -95.35 -55.22 -7.95
C ARG A 31 -96.17 -55.11 -6.66
N VAL A 32 -95.69 -55.66 -5.55
CA VAL A 32 -96.34 -55.51 -4.22
C VAL A 32 -96.29 -54.05 -3.76
N ALA A 33 -95.17 -53.36 -3.92
CA ALA A 33 -95.03 -51.94 -3.59
C ALA A 33 -95.92 -51.01 -4.46
N LEU A 34 -96.27 -51.46 -5.67
CA LEU A 34 -97.22 -50.80 -6.59
C LEU A 34 -98.69 -51.21 -6.36
N GLY A 35 -98.99 -51.99 -5.32
CA GLY A 35 -100.36 -52.41 -4.99
C GLY A 35 -100.92 -53.50 -5.91
N ASN A 36 -100.08 -54.44 -6.37
CA ASN A 36 -100.41 -55.51 -7.31
C ASN A 36 -100.87 -55.05 -8.71
N THR A 37 -100.50 -53.83 -9.09
CA THR A 37 -100.82 -53.27 -10.42
C THR A 37 -99.65 -53.43 -11.39
N GLY A 38 -99.96 -53.67 -12.66
CA GLY A 38 -98.98 -53.88 -13.73
C GLY A 38 -98.63 -55.35 -14.00
N SER A 39 -98.39 -55.67 -15.28
CA SER A 39 -97.90 -56.99 -15.69
C SER A 39 -96.45 -57.18 -15.24
N LYS A 40 -96.10 -58.39 -14.77
CA LYS A 40 -94.72 -58.76 -14.41
C LYS A 40 -93.74 -58.47 -15.56
N THR A 41 -94.16 -58.65 -16.81
CA THR A 41 -93.33 -58.38 -18.00
C THR A 41 -93.04 -56.89 -18.21
N THR A 42 -94.02 -56.03 -17.94
CA THR A 42 -93.87 -54.57 -18.07
C THR A 42 -93.02 -54.00 -16.94
N ILE A 43 -93.18 -54.49 -15.71
CA ILE A 43 -92.35 -54.13 -14.55
C ILE A 43 -90.91 -54.59 -14.77
N HIS A 44 -90.69 -55.82 -15.23
CA HIS A 44 -89.35 -56.33 -15.54
C HIS A 44 -88.67 -55.52 -16.65
N ARG A 45 -89.40 -55.14 -17.71
CA ARG A 45 -88.87 -54.27 -18.77
C ARG A 45 -88.42 -52.93 -18.22
N TYR A 46 -89.27 -52.24 -17.45
CA TYR A 46 -88.92 -50.93 -16.89
C TYR A 46 -87.83 -50.99 -15.81
N LEU A 47 -87.78 -52.05 -14.99
CA LEU A 47 -86.68 -52.25 -14.03
C LEU A 47 -85.35 -52.44 -14.75
N ARG A 48 -85.32 -53.25 -15.83
CA ARG A 48 -84.13 -53.45 -16.65
C ARG A 48 -83.67 -52.16 -17.34
N GLU A 49 -84.60 -51.39 -17.91
CA GLU A 49 -84.26 -50.08 -18.51
C GLU A 49 -83.70 -49.09 -17.47
N LEU A 50 -84.23 -49.07 -16.24
CA LEU A 50 -83.75 -48.19 -15.17
C LEU A 50 -82.40 -48.66 -14.59
N GLU A 51 -82.10 -49.96 -14.61
CA GLU A 51 -80.79 -50.52 -14.25
C GLU A 51 -79.74 -50.21 -15.32
N GLU A 52 -80.10 -50.29 -16.60
CA GLU A 52 -79.25 -49.93 -17.74
C GLU A 52 -78.92 -48.41 -17.72
N GLU A 53 -79.89 -47.54 -17.43
CA GLU A 53 -79.70 -46.09 -17.27
C GLU A 53 -78.82 -45.71 -16.06
N GLU A 54 -78.98 -46.38 -14.91
CA GLU A 54 -78.12 -46.16 -13.74
C GLU A 54 -76.68 -46.67 -13.95
N GLY A 55 -76.52 -47.83 -14.58
CA GLY A 55 -75.20 -48.38 -14.92
C GLY A 55 -74.42 -47.47 -15.87
N GLN A 56 -75.11 -46.88 -16.86
CA GLN A 56 -74.53 -45.88 -17.77
C GLN A 56 -74.20 -44.56 -17.06
N GLY A 57 -75.06 -44.09 -16.14
CA GLY A 57 -74.82 -42.87 -15.37
C GLY A 57 -73.67 -42.97 -14.37
N VAL A 58 -73.47 -44.13 -13.73
CA VAL A 58 -72.34 -44.40 -12.84
C VAL A 58 -71.04 -44.56 -13.62
N GLY A 59 -71.08 -45.27 -14.76
CA GLY A 59 -69.93 -45.38 -15.68
C GLY A 59 -69.48 -44.03 -16.23
N ALA A 60 -70.41 -43.16 -16.61
CA ALA A 60 -70.09 -41.80 -17.07
C ALA A 60 -69.49 -40.92 -15.95
N LYS A 61 -69.99 -41.02 -14.72
CA LYS A 61 -69.44 -40.29 -13.56
C LYS A 61 -68.03 -40.78 -13.18
N MET A 62 -67.78 -42.08 -13.23
CA MET A 62 -66.43 -42.64 -13.00
C MET A 62 -65.47 -42.21 -14.11
N ALA A 63 -65.89 -42.26 -15.38
CA ALA A 63 -65.08 -41.79 -16.50
C ALA A 63 -64.72 -40.29 -16.41
N VAL A 64 -65.66 -39.45 -15.93
CA VAL A 64 -65.40 -38.02 -15.67
C VAL A 64 -64.43 -37.83 -14.50
N SER A 65 -64.55 -38.63 -13.44
CA SER A 65 -63.62 -38.60 -12.29
C SER A 65 -62.20 -39.02 -12.70
N ASP A 66 -62.07 -40.08 -13.50
CA ASP A 66 -60.79 -40.56 -14.01
C ASP A 66 -60.14 -39.52 -14.95
N ALA A 67 -60.94 -38.91 -15.83
CA ALA A 67 -60.45 -37.85 -16.72
C ALA A 67 -59.97 -36.60 -15.96
N LEU A 68 -60.63 -36.24 -14.85
CA LEU A 68 -60.19 -35.15 -13.98
C LEU A 68 -58.91 -35.51 -13.20
N GLN A 69 -58.80 -36.74 -12.68
CA GLN A 69 -57.58 -37.20 -12.01
C GLN A 69 -56.39 -37.20 -12.96
N ASP A 70 -56.57 -37.67 -14.19
CA ASP A 70 -55.52 -37.68 -15.23
C ASP A 70 -55.11 -36.25 -15.65
N LEU A 71 -56.07 -35.32 -15.73
CA LEU A 71 -55.76 -33.90 -15.97
C LEU A 71 -54.96 -33.27 -14.81
N VAL A 72 -55.36 -33.55 -13.57
CA VAL A 72 -54.67 -33.06 -12.36
C VAL A 72 -53.27 -33.66 -12.25
N ALA A 73 -53.10 -34.95 -12.57
CA ALA A 73 -51.79 -35.61 -12.60
C ALA A 73 -50.85 -34.96 -13.62
N ARG A 74 -51.32 -34.73 -14.86
CA ARG A 74 -50.55 -34.02 -15.89
C ARG A 74 -50.21 -32.59 -15.49
N LEU A 75 -51.14 -31.88 -14.83
CA LEU A 75 -50.89 -30.52 -14.35
C LEU A 75 -49.84 -30.52 -13.23
N ALA A 76 -49.91 -31.47 -12.30
CA ALA A 76 -48.94 -31.62 -11.22
C ALA A 76 -47.55 -31.95 -11.76
N GLU A 77 -47.44 -32.87 -12.73
CA GLU A 77 -46.17 -33.22 -13.37
C GLU A 77 -45.57 -32.03 -14.13
N ARG A 78 -46.40 -31.27 -14.84
CA ARG A 78 -45.96 -30.05 -15.52
C ARG A 78 -45.53 -28.95 -14.55
N LEU A 79 -46.28 -28.74 -13.46
CA LEU A 79 -45.92 -27.80 -12.41
C LEU A 79 -44.60 -28.20 -11.74
N HIS A 80 -44.38 -29.49 -11.50
CA HIS A 80 -43.14 -29.99 -10.92
C HIS A 80 -41.96 -29.76 -11.86
N GLY A 81 -42.12 -30.09 -13.14
CA GLY A 81 -41.10 -29.81 -14.16
C GLY A 81 -40.79 -28.32 -14.29
N GLU A 82 -41.80 -27.45 -14.29
CA GLU A 82 -41.61 -26.00 -14.30
C GLU A 82 -40.88 -25.52 -13.03
N ALA A 83 -41.27 -26.01 -11.85
CA ALA A 83 -40.59 -25.69 -10.59
C ALA A 83 -39.12 -26.15 -10.60
N ASP A 84 -38.84 -27.36 -11.07
CA ASP A 84 -37.48 -27.90 -11.19
C ASP A 84 -36.63 -27.06 -12.15
N THR A 85 -37.19 -26.61 -13.28
CA THR A 85 -36.46 -25.72 -14.19
C THR A 85 -36.14 -24.37 -13.55
N VAL A 86 -37.06 -23.80 -12.77
CA VAL A 86 -36.82 -22.53 -12.05
C VAL A 86 -35.74 -22.71 -11.00
N VAL A 87 -35.78 -23.81 -10.24
CA VAL A 87 -34.76 -24.15 -9.23
C VAL A 87 -33.40 -24.35 -9.88
N ALA A 88 -33.33 -25.11 -10.97
CA ALA A 88 -32.08 -25.34 -11.71
C ALA A 88 -31.51 -24.03 -12.26
N GLN A 89 -32.34 -23.14 -12.81
CA GLN A 89 -31.90 -21.82 -13.28
C GLN A 89 -31.41 -20.93 -12.14
N ALA A 90 -32.09 -20.94 -10.99
CA ALA A 90 -31.67 -20.20 -9.80
C ALA A 90 -30.33 -20.72 -9.26
N GLN A 91 -30.15 -22.04 -9.19
CA GLN A 91 -28.90 -22.67 -8.78
C GLN A 91 -27.75 -22.34 -9.75
N ALA A 92 -27.99 -22.41 -11.06
CA ALA A 92 -26.99 -22.05 -12.06
C ALA A 92 -26.55 -20.58 -11.95
N ARG A 93 -27.51 -19.65 -11.78
CA ARG A 93 -27.22 -18.23 -11.55
C ARG A 93 -26.42 -18.01 -10.27
N PHE A 94 -26.79 -18.69 -9.19
CA PHE A 94 -26.08 -18.57 -7.92
C PHE A 94 -24.65 -19.13 -8.00
N GLN A 95 -24.46 -20.28 -8.66
CA GLN A 95 -23.13 -20.85 -8.89
C GLN A 95 -22.26 -19.91 -9.74
N ALA A 96 -22.81 -19.32 -10.81
CA ALA A 96 -22.09 -18.35 -11.63
C ALA A 96 -21.68 -17.11 -10.81
N GLN A 97 -22.59 -16.56 -10.00
CA GLN A 97 -22.29 -15.44 -9.11
C GLN A 97 -21.24 -15.80 -8.06
N LEU A 98 -21.31 -17.00 -7.46
CA LEU A 98 -20.28 -17.45 -6.54
C LEU A 98 -18.92 -17.55 -7.21
N GLN A 99 -18.83 -18.13 -8.41
CA GLN A 99 -17.58 -18.22 -9.16
C GLN A 99 -17.00 -16.85 -9.46
N GLU A 100 -17.81 -15.92 -9.95
CA GLU A 100 -17.40 -14.54 -10.23
C GLU A 100 -16.89 -13.83 -8.96
N ARG A 101 -17.62 -13.96 -7.84
CA ARG A 101 -17.21 -13.39 -6.54
C ARG A 101 -15.94 -14.01 -6.01
N THR A 102 -15.74 -15.32 -6.22
CA THR A 102 -14.53 -16.00 -5.77
C THR A 102 -13.32 -15.56 -6.59
N GLN A 103 -13.48 -15.46 -7.91
CA GLN A 103 -12.43 -14.97 -8.82
C GLN A 103 -12.03 -13.52 -8.51
N THR A 104 -13.00 -12.63 -8.30
CA THR A 104 -12.73 -11.22 -7.94
C THR A 104 -12.04 -11.12 -6.58
N LEU A 105 -12.41 -11.95 -5.60
CA LEU A 105 -11.71 -12.03 -4.31
C LEU A 105 -10.27 -12.52 -4.45
N GLU A 106 -10.04 -13.53 -5.29
CA GLU A 106 -8.70 -14.06 -5.54
C GLU A 106 -7.81 -13.03 -6.24
N GLN A 107 -8.34 -12.31 -7.24
CA GLN A 107 -7.64 -11.21 -7.90
C GLN A 107 -7.29 -10.09 -6.91
N ALA A 108 -8.25 -9.63 -6.11
CA ALA A 108 -8.00 -8.60 -5.10
C ALA A 108 -6.96 -9.02 -4.06
N ARG A 109 -6.94 -10.32 -3.67
CA ARG A 109 -5.91 -10.87 -2.77
C ARG A 109 -4.52 -10.85 -3.43
N GLN A 110 -4.42 -11.30 -4.68
CA GLN A 110 -3.15 -11.27 -5.42
C GLN A 110 -2.62 -9.85 -5.58
N GLU A 111 -3.50 -8.89 -5.88
CA GLU A 111 -3.14 -7.47 -5.95
C GLU A 111 -2.65 -6.95 -4.59
N ALA A 112 -3.35 -7.25 -3.51
CA ALA A 112 -2.96 -6.85 -2.16
C ALA A 112 -1.60 -7.45 -1.74
N ASP A 113 -1.35 -8.72 -2.06
CA ASP A 113 -0.06 -9.38 -1.79
C ASP A 113 1.07 -8.74 -2.61
N SER A 114 0.80 -8.41 -3.88
CA SER A 114 1.76 -7.74 -4.75
C SER A 114 2.11 -6.34 -4.25
N LEU A 115 1.10 -5.56 -3.83
CA LEU A 115 1.28 -4.22 -3.26
C LEU A 115 2.02 -4.27 -1.93
N THR A 116 1.71 -5.24 -1.08
CA THR A 116 2.41 -5.45 0.19
C THR A 116 3.89 -5.76 -0.05
N THR A 117 4.19 -6.62 -1.02
CA THR A 117 5.57 -6.95 -1.39
C THR A 117 6.31 -5.74 -1.96
N GLN A 118 5.65 -4.93 -2.79
CA GLN A 118 6.22 -3.69 -3.33
C GLN A 118 6.48 -2.67 -2.21
N LEU A 119 5.54 -2.52 -1.29
CA LEU A 119 5.66 -1.60 -0.16
C LEU A 119 6.83 -2.00 0.75
N GLN A 120 6.95 -3.27 1.10
CA GLN A 120 8.10 -3.79 1.87
C GLN A 120 9.43 -3.53 1.15
N ARG A 121 9.50 -3.76 -0.17
CA ARG A 121 10.70 -3.44 -0.96
C ARG A 121 11.02 -1.94 -0.91
N CYS A 122 10.03 -1.08 -1.14
CA CYS A 122 10.21 0.36 -1.07
C CYS A 122 10.67 0.82 0.33
N GLU A 123 10.11 0.27 1.41
CA GLU A 123 10.54 0.55 2.78
C GLU A 123 11.99 0.15 3.01
N THR A 124 12.40 -1.04 2.56
CA THR A 124 13.80 -1.48 2.71
C THR A 124 14.78 -0.59 1.94
N VAL A 125 14.43 -0.16 0.73
CA VAL A 125 15.26 0.75 -0.07
C VAL A 125 15.32 2.13 0.60
N LEU A 126 14.18 2.64 1.07
CA LEU A 126 14.11 3.93 1.75
C LEU A 126 14.97 3.91 3.03
N GLN A 127 14.91 2.83 3.80
CA GLN A 127 15.73 2.69 5.00
C GLN A 127 17.23 2.67 4.66
N ALA A 128 17.63 1.92 3.63
CA ALA A 128 19.03 1.88 3.18
C ALA A 128 19.52 3.27 2.72
N GLU A 129 18.69 4.02 1.98
CA GLU A 129 19.00 5.40 1.56
C GLU A 129 19.08 6.36 2.76
N CYS A 130 18.20 6.21 3.75
CA CYS A 130 18.28 7.00 4.98
C CYS A 130 19.57 6.74 5.75
N GLU A 131 19.97 5.47 5.88
CA GLU A 131 21.23 5.07 6.53
C GLU A 131 22.45 5.61 5.75
N ALA A 132 22.47 5.47 4.43
CA ALA A 132 23.53 6.01 3.57
C ALA A 132 23.60 7.55 3.63
N SER A 133 22.46 8.24 3.70
CA SER A 133 22.42 9.69 3.87
C SER A 133 22.94 10.10 5.24
N ALA A 134 22.63 9.35 6.29
CA ALA A 134 23.11 9.63 7.65
C ALA A 134 24.63 9.45 7.75
N THR A 135 25.19 8.39 7.17
CA THR A 135 26.65 8.17 7.14
C THR A 135 27.35 9.27 6.36
N ALA A 136 26.86 9.61 5.15
CA ALA A 136 27.41 10.69 4.34
C ALA A 136 27.39 12.04 5.08
N ARG A 137 26.30 12.36 5.80
CA ARG A 137 26.22 13.58 6.62
C ARG A 137 27.24 13.57 7.75
N SER A 138 27.44 12.43 8.41
CA SER A 138 28.44 12.29 9.47
C SER A 138 29.86 12.48 8.93
N GLU A 139 30.17 11.92 7.76
CA GLU A 139 31.46 12.09 7.10
C GLU A 139 31.69 13.55 6.69
N VAL A 140 30.68 14.21 6.10
CA VAL A 140 30.79 15.63 5.75
C VAL A 140 31.01 16.48 7.01
N ALA A 141 30.33 16.19 8.11
CA ALA A 141 30.53 16.89 9.37
C ALA A 141 31.97 16.69 9.89
N SER A 142 32.49 15.45 9.90
CA SER A 142 33.85 15.19 10.36
C SER A 142 34.88 15.90 9.47
N ARG A 143 34.74 15.84 8.15
CA ARG A 143 35.61 16.55 7.19
C ARG A 143 35.55 18.06 7.36
N THR A 144 34.38 18.62 7.66
CA THR A 144 34.23 20.06 7.92
C THR A 144 35.00 20.46 9.17
N THR A 145 34.93 19.66 10.25
CA THR A 145 35.70 19.91 11.47
C THR A 145 37.21 19.78 11.24
N GLU A 146 37.65 18.77 10.49
CA GLU A 146 39.06 18.60 10.11
C GLU A 146 39.57 19.79 9.30
N LEU A 147 38.80 20.26 8.32
CA LEU A 147 39.15 21.44 7.52
C LEU A 147 39.28 22.69 8.38
N ALA A 148 38.36 22.93 9.31
CA ALA A 148 38.43 24.07 10.23
C ALA A 148 39.70 24.01 11.11
N GLN A 149 40.03 22.83 11.65
CA GLN A 149 41.24 22.63 12.46
C GLN A 149 42.52 22.85 11.65
N LEU A 150 42.55 22.36 10.41
CA LEU A 150 43.69 22.57 9.51
C LEU A 150 43.84 24.04 9.13
N GLN A 151 42.74 24.75 8.87
CA GLN A 151 42.76 26.19 8.59
C GLN A 151 43.29 26.99 9.79
N GLU A 152 42.84 26.69 11.00
CA GLU A 152 43.34 27.32 12.23
C GLU A 152 44.85 27.05 12.41
N ARG A 153 45.28 25.80 12.20
CA ARG A 153 46.70 25.43 12.29
C ARG A 153 47.56 26.16 11.25
N ILE A 154 47.08 26.28 10.01
CA ILE A 154 47.75 27.04 8.95
C ILE A 154 47.85 28.51 9.36
N ALA A 155 46.76 29.12 9.83
CA ALA A 155 46.77 30.51 10.28
C ALA A 155 47.78 30.72 11.43
N GLY A 156 47.82 29.82 12.41
CA GLY A 156 48.77 29.87 13.52
C GLY A 156 50.24 29.71 13.08
N LEU A 157 50.51 28.81 12.14
CA LEU A 157 51.87 28.63 11.59
C LEU A 157 52.31 29.84 10.76
N THR A 158 51.42 30.40 9.94
CA THR A 158 51.69 31.63 9.17
C THR A 158 52.00 32.81 10.07
N ALA A 159 51.26 32.97 11.19
CA ALA A 159 51.51 34.03 12.16
C ALA A 159 52.90 33.89 12.82
N ARG A 160 53.27 32.67 13.24
CA ARG A 160 54.59 32.38 13.82
C ARG A 160 55.71 32.62 12.81
N LEU A 161 55.52 32.23 11.56
CA LEU A 161 56.50 32.45 10.50
C LEU A 161 56.73 33.96 10.28
N ALA A 162 55.66 34.75 10.21
CA ALA A 162 55.76 36.20 10.10
C ALA A 162 56.45 36.85 11.32
N GLU A 163 56.22 36.33 12.53
CA GLU A 163 56.93 36.78 13.74
C GLU A 163 58.42 36.47 13.67
N HIS A 164 58.79 35.24 13.26
CA HIS A 164 60.19 34.85 13.09
C HIS A 164 60.90 35.66 12.00
N GLU A 165 60.23 35.95 10.89
CA GLU A 165 60.77 36.82 9.82
C GLU A 165 61.06 38.24 10.34
N ARG A 166 60.13 38.84 11.10
CA ARG A 166 60.35 40.15 11.73
C ARG A 166 61.50 40.11 12.74
N HIS A 167 61.59 39.04 13.52
CA HIS A 167 62.69 38.86 14.47
C HIS A 167 64.04 38.75 13.74
N ALA A 168 64.11 37.99 12.65
CA ALA A 168 65.31 37.87 11.82
C ALA A 168 65.73 39.24 11.25
N GLN A 169 64.80 39.99 10.67
CA GLN A 169 65.04 41.36 10.17
C GLN A 169 65.54 42.29 11.28
N SER A 170 64.96 42.22 12.48
CA SER A 170 65.40 43.02 13.62
C SER A 170 66.84 42.66 14.06
N LEU A 171 67.19 41.38 14.03
CA LEU A 171 68.56 40.94 14.31
C LEU A 171 69.54 41.42 13.24
N GLU A 172 69.17 41.32 11.96
CA GLU A 172 69.98 41.82 10.85
C GLU A 172 70.25 43.32 10.98
N GLN A 173 69.22 44.13 11.28
CA GLN A 173 69.37 45.56 11.54
C GLN A 173 70.30 45.86 12.72
N LYS A 174 70.16 45.10 13.84
CA LYS A 174 71.07 45.23 14.98
C LYS A 174 72.52 44.89 14.62
N HIS A 175 72.71 43.86 13.78
CA HIS A 175 74.04 43.48 13.30
C HIS A 175 74.63 44.53 12.37
N GLU A 176 73.83 45.13 11.49
CA GLU A 176 74.24 46.22 10.61
C GLU A 176 74.68 47.43 11.43
N HIS A 177 73.84 47.90 12.36
CA HIS A 177 74.21 49.02 13.25
C HIS A 177 75.47 48.74 14.09
N ALA A 178 75.66 47.50 14.56
CA ALA A 178 76.88 47.13 15.28
C ALA A 178 78.12 47.20 14.37
N ARG A 179 78.00 46.83 13.09
CA ARG A 179 79.09 46.96 12.11
C ARG A 179 79.40 48.42 11.81
N GLU A 180 78.39 49.23 11.55
CA GLU A 180 78.53 50.68 11.32
C GLU A 180 79.21 51.37 12.52
N ALA A 181 78.74 51.07 13.74
CA ALA A 181 79.34 51.62 14.97
C ALA A 181 80.83 51.23 15.12
N LEU A 182 81.19 49.99 14.77
CA LEU A 182 82.59 49.55 14.79
C LEU A 182 83.43 50.24 13.71
N GLU A 183 82.89 50.48 12.54
CA GLU A 183 83.57 51.22 11.47
C GLU A 183 83.78 52.69 11.83
N HIS A 184 82.78 53.33 12.43
CA HIS A 184 82.91 54.68 12.97
C HIS A 184 83.96 54.74 14.07
N TYR A 185 83.96 53.78 15.00
CA TYR A 185 84.97 53.70 16.05
C TYR A 185 86.39 53.52 15.47
N ARG A 186 86.56 52.61 14.51
CA ARG A 186 87.86 52.39 13.83
C ARG A 186 88.35 53.64 13.11
N THR A 187 87.46 54.32 12.39
CA THR A 187 87.77 55.58 11.69
C THR A 187 88.15 56.66 12.69
N SER A 188 87.37 56.84 13.75
CA SER A 188 87.65 57.82 14.81
C SER A 188 88.99 57.57 15.50
N VAL A 189 89.32 56.33 15.84
CA VAL A 189 90.61 55.96 16.43
C VAL A 189 91.77 56.22 15.45
N ARG A 190 91.57 55.94 14.16
CA ARG A 190 92.55 56.24 13.13
C ARG A 190 92.79 57.75 13.03
N ASP A 191 91.73 58.55 12.91
CA ASP A 191 91.81 60.01 12.82
C ASP A 191 92.48 60.61 14.05
N GLN A 192 92.17 60.10 15.25
CA GLN A 192 92.83 60.52 16.49
C GLN A 192 94.33 60.27 16.45
N ARG A 193 94.76 59.07 16.04
CA ARG A 193 96.19 58.74 15.91
C ARG A 193 96.88 59.61 14.86
N GLU A 194 96.23 59.86 13.72
CA GLU A 194 96.76 60.76 12.69
C GLU A 194 96.92 62.20 13.21
N GLN A 195 95.98 62.70 14.02
CA GLN A 195 96.09 64.01 14.66
C GLN A 195 97.20 64.07 15.71
N GLU A 196 97.31 63.06 16.58
CA GLU A 196 98.38 62.93 17.56
C GLU A 196 99.75 62.89 16.88
N GLN A 197 99.89 62.11 15.80
CA GLN A 197 101.11 62.05 15.00
C GLN A 197 101.47 63.43 14.41
N ARG A 198 100.51 64.14 13.80
CA ARG A 198 100.74 65.50 13.27
C ARG A 198 101.19 66.48 14.35
N ARG A 199 100.58 66.42 15.56
CA ARG A 199 100.99 67.25 16.71
C ARG A 199 102.41 66.93 17.15
N HIS A 200 102.77 65.65 17.22
CA HIS A 200 104.13 65.22 17.56
C HIS A 200 105.15 65.66 16.50
N GLU A 201 104.83 65.53 15.21
CA GLU A 201 105.68 66.01 14.11
C GLU A 201 105.92 67.53 14.20
N GLN A 202 104.87 68.32 14.51
CA GLN A 202 104.99 69.76 14.74
C GLN A 202 105.90 70.07 15.93
N GLN A 203 105.71 69.41 17.09
CA GLN A 203 106.57 69.59 18.27
C GLN A 203 108.04 69.25 17.97
N VAL A 204 108.29 68.17 17.22
CA VAL A 204 109.66 67.80 16.81
C VAL A 204 110.27 68.88 15.92
N GLN A 205 109.52 69.42 14.96
CA GLN A 205 110.00 70.52 14.11
C GLN A 205 110.30 71.79 14.92
N GLU A 206 109.43 72.17 15.86
CA GLU A 206 109.64 73.30 16.77
C GLU A 206 110.92 73.11 17.60
N LEU A 207 111.11 71.93 18.19
CA LEU A 207 112.33 71.59 18.94
C LEU A 207 113.59 71.62 18.06
N GLN A 208 113.51 71.15 16.81
CA GLN A 208 114.62 71.22 15.87
C GLN A 208 114.98 72.67 15.51
N VAL A 209 113.98 73.54 15.31
CA VAL A 209 114.20 74.98 15.08
C VAL A 209 114.83 75.64 16.30
N ALA A 210 114.30 75.38 17.49
CA ALA A 210 114.86 75.89 18.75
C ALA A 210 116.31 75.42 18.96
N LEU A 211 116.62 74.15 18.65
CA LEU A 211 117.98 73.61 18.72
C LEU A 211 118.92 74.30 17.72
N ARG A 212 118.46 74.57 16.48
CA ARG A 212 119.23 75.33 15.49
C ARG A 212 119.52 76.74 15.97
N GLN A 213 118.51 77.45 16.47
CA GLN A 213 118.66 78.80 17.03
C GLN A 213 119.61 78.84 18.23
N ALA A 214 119.52 77.86 19.14
CA ALA A 214 120.43 77.76 20.28
C ALA A 214 121.88 77.49 19.82
N ASN A 215 122.08 76.62 18.83
CA ASN A 215 123.39 76.37 18.24
C ASN A 215 123.95 77.63 17.56
N GLU A 216 123.14 78.35 16.77
CA GLU A 216 123.53 79.62 16.14
C GLU A 216 123.95 80.66 17.20
N ALA A 217 123.16 80.81 18.27
CA ALA A 217 123.49 81.71 19.38
C ALA A 217 124.78 81.33 20.12
N LEU A 218 125.07 80.03 20.27
CA LEU A 218 126.34 79.54 20.83
C LEU A 218 127.51 79.85 19.89
N THR A 219 127.36 79.65 18.58
CA THR A 219 128.42 79.98 17.60
C THR A 219 128.67 81.49 17.50
N ALA A 220 127.64 82.32 17.62
CA ALA A 220 127.76 83.78 17.61
C ALA A 220 128.39 84.34 18.90
N LYS A 221 128.32 83.64 20.04
CA LYS A 221 129.00 84.00 21.29
C LYS A 221 130.47 83.57 21.35
N ASN A 222 130.90 82.67 20.45
CA ASN A 222 132.26 82.14 20.39
C ASN A 222 133.13 82.83 19.32
N HIS A 223 132.66 83.96 18.79
CA HIS A 223 133.38 84.90 17.93
C HIS A 223 133.40 86.29 18.57
#